data_AF-A0A8I2CUB4-F1
#
_entry.id   AF-A0A8I2CUB4-F1
#
_cell.length_a   1.000
_cell.length_b   1.000
_cell.length_c   1.000
_cell.angle_alpha   90.00
_cell.angle_beta   90.00
_cell.angle_gamma   90.00
#
_symmetry.space_group_name_H-M   'P 1'
#
loop_
_entity.id
_entity.type
_entity.pdbx_description
1 polymer ?
#
loop_
_entity_poly.entity_id
_entity_poly.type
_entity_poly.pdbx_seq_one_letter_code
_entity_poly.pdbx_strand_id
1 'polypeptide(L)'
;MNRGNEAHLDPGRIIASIVDDRELSTGEREHLSTCPACVQARASLASRLAVLSERAERHIPSSRQRVVLPAEQPASAMGRLVRWSLGGAVAIATVVIVVVFLLGRPFPGGLQGVDGSNLAHETAQDEVLLAEVRALENDPLPAAYSEIIPDPDVSLDEDFFEFLIPLGSNGDEALKT
;
A
#
# COMPACT_ATOMS: atom_id res chain seq x y z
N MET A 1 -0.80 -50.07 26.15
CA MET A 1 0.02 -48.87 26.41
C MET A 1 -0.64 -47.69 25.73
N ASN A 2 -1.19 -46.75 26.50
CA ASN A 2 -1.94 -45.57 26.06
C ASN A 2 -0.98 -44.39 25.81
N ARG A 3 -0.89 -43.89 24.58
CA ARG A 3 -0.19 -42.62 24.23
C ARG A 3 -1.10 -41.73 23.37
N GLY A 4 -2.28 -41.42 23.89
CA GLY A 4 -3.32 -40.69 23.15
C GLY A 4 -3.46 -39.20 23.49
N ASN A 5 -2.51 -38.58 24.21
CA ASN A 5 -2.61 -37.17 24.64
C ASN A 5 -1.23 -36.48 24.65
N GLU A 6 -0.38 -36.74 23.65
CA GLU A 6 0.70 -35.80 23.35
C GLU A 6 0.07 -34.64 22.60
N ALA A 7 -0.05 -33.47 23.27
CA ALA A 7 -0.68 -32.29 22.72
C ALA A 7 -0.07 -31.97 21.34
N HIS A 8 -0.87 -32.17 20.29
CA HIS A 8 -0.49 -31.83 18.93
C HIS A 8 -0.25 -30.33 18.81
N LEU A 9 0.50 -29.95 17.78
CA LEU A 9 0.68 -28.55 17.44
C LEU A 9 -0.66 -27.94 17.05
N ASP A 10 -0.89 -26.74 17.58
CA ASP A 10 -2.00 -25.90 17.16
C ASP A 10 -1.93 -25.64 15.64
N PRO A 11 -3.07 -25.58 14.92
CA PRO A 11 -3.08 -25.31 13.50
C PRO A 11 -2.28 -24.07 13.08
N GLY A 12 -2.25 -23.02 13.92
CA GLY A 12 -1.44 -21.82 13.68
C GLY A 12 0.06 -22.11 13.63
N ARG A 13 0.55 -23.04 14.47
CA ARG A 13 1.96 -23.48 14.44
C ARG A 13 2.27 -24.33 13.22
N ILE A 14 1.30 -25.13 12.75
CA ILE A 14 1.45 -25.89 11.51
C ILE A 14 1.54 -24.93 10.31
N ILE A 15 0.75 -23.85 10.28
CA ILE A 15 0.83 -22.81 9.25
C ILE A 15 2.18 -22.10 9.30
N ALA A 16 2.63 -21.67 10.49
CA ALA A 16 3.93 -21.02 10.68
C ALA A 16 5.08 -21.88 10.13
N SER A 17 5.02 -23.20 10.33
CA SER A 17 6.00 -24.17 9.78
C SER A 17 6.10 -24.20 8.25
N ILE A 18 5.12 -23.67 7.52
CA ILE A 18 5.14 -23.63 6.06
C ILE A 18 5.65 -22.28 5.56
N VAL A 19 5.39 -21.21 6.31
CA VAL A 19 5.81 -19.85 5.96
C VAL A 19 7.28 -19.61 6.32
N ASP A 20 7.66 -19.86 7.57
CA ASP A 20 9.03 -19.74 8.06
C ASP A 20 9.26 -20.67 9.26
N ASP A 21 10.07 -21.71 9.07
CA ASP A 21 10.43 -22.69 10.10
C ASP A 21 11.13 -22.05 11.34
N ARG A 22 11.61 -20.80 11.23
CA ARG A 22 12.23 -20.07 12.36
C ARG A 22 11.21 -19.51 13.36
N GLU A 23 9.93 -19.43 12.99
CA GLU A 23 8.86 -19.02 13.90
C GLU A 23 8.52 -20.10 14.94
N LEU A 24 9.00 -21.32 14.73
CA LEU A 24 8.83 -22.44 15.64
C LEU A 24 9.97 -22.52 16.65
N SER A 25 9.61 -22.74 17.91
CA SER A 25 10.57 -23.11 18.94
C SER A 25 11.25 -24.45 18.62
N THR A 26 12.39 -24.71 19.24
CA THR A 26 13.13 -25.96 19.02
C THR A 26 12.32 -27.20 19.41
N GLY A 27 11.49 -27.12 20.45
CA GLY A 27 10.62 -28.22 20.86
C GLY A 27 9.48 -28.50 19.88
N GLU A 28 8.93 -27.46 19.27
CA GLU A 28 7.88 -27.61 18.24
C GLU A 28 8.44 -28.20 16.94
N ARG A 29 9.65 -27.82 16.53
CA ARG A 29 10.34 -28.42 15.38
C ARG A 29 10.64 -29.90 15.59
N GLU A 30 11.08 -30.28 16.79
CA GLU A 30 11.32 -31.67 17.14
C GLU A 30 10.01 -32.48 17.21
N HIS A 31 8.93 -31.87 17.70
CA HIS A 31 7.62 -32.50 17.64
C HIS A 31 7.16 -32.70 16.19
N LEU A 32 7.38 -31.73 15.30
CA LEU A 32 7.07 -31.85 13.87
C LEU A 32 7.88 -32.94 13.17
N SER A 33 9.10 -33.25 13.61
CA SER A 33 9.88 -34.35 13.02
C SER A 33 9.47 -35.73 13.56
N THR A 34 8.92 -35.77 14.78
CA THR A 34 8.64 -37.02 15.49
C THR A 34 7.18 -37.44 15.43
N CYS A 35 6.24 -36.49 15.40
CA CYS A 35 4.80 -36.77 15.44
C CYS A 35 4.21 -36.98 14.04
N PRO A 36 3.78 -38.21 13.68
CA PRO A 36 3.30 -38.50 12.33
C PRO A 36 2.01 -37.74 11.98
N ALA A 37 1.13 -37.49 12.96
CA ALA A 37 -0.09 -36.72 12.73
C ALA A 37 0.21 -35.27 12.33
N CYS A 38 1.18 -34.62 12.99
CA CYS A 38 1.56 -33.24 12.69
C CYS A 38 2.33 -33.15 11.36
N VAL A 39 3.19 -34.13 11.05
CA VAL A 39 3.83 -34.26 9.72
C VAL A 39 2.77 -34.36 8.62
N GLN A 40 1.78 -35.23 8.80
CA GLN A 40 0.72 -35.44 7.81
C GLN A 40 -0.13 -34.18 7.63
N ALA A 41 -0.49 -33.51 8.72
CA ALA A 41 -1.21 -32.24 8.68
C ALA A 41 -0.43 -31.17 7.90
N ARG A 42 0.87 -30.99 8.19
CA ARG A 42 1.76 -30.06 7.45
C ARG A 42 1.82 -30.40 5.96
N ALA A 43 2.03 -31.67 5.62
CA ALA A 43 2.09 -32.12 4.23
C ALA A 43 0.78 -31.88 3.46
N SER A 44 -0.36 -32.14 4.11
CA SER A 44 -1.68 -31.91 3.49
C SER A 44 -1.97 -30.43 3.25
N LEU A 45 -1.50 -29.54 4.13
CA LEU A 45 -1.66 -28.11 3.97
C LEU A 45 -0.72 -27.58 2.88
N ALA A 46 0.54 -28.03 2.86
CA ALA A 46 1.51 -27.65 1.85
C ALA A 46 1.04 -28.04 0.43
N SER A 47 0.43 -29.22 0.27
CA SER A 47 -0.09 -29.66 -1.04
C SER A 47 -1.27 -28.80 -1.52
N ARG A 48 -2.18 -28.42 -0.61
CA ARG A 48 -3.28 -27.49 -0.93
C ARG A 48 -2.76 -26.12 -1.37
N LEU A 49 -1.75 -25.60 -0.67
CA LEU A 49 -1.13 -24.32 -1.01
C LEU A 49 -0.39 -24.38 -2.35
N ALA A 50 0.29 -25.49 -2.67
CA ALA A 50 0.93 -25.70 -3.96
C ALA A 50 -0.06 -25.69 -5.14
N VAL A 51 -1.24 -26.30 -4.96
CA VAL A 51 -2.31 -26.26 -5.97
C VAL A 51 -2.83 -24.84 -6.17
N LEU A 52 -2.95 -24.06 -5.09
CA LEU A 52 -3.36 -22.66 -5.17
C LEU A 52 -2.30 -21.79 -5.86
N SER A 53 -1.01 -21.97 -5.54
CA SER A 53 0.06 -21.21 -6.18
C SER A 53 0.15 -21.52 -7.68
N GLU A 54 0.01 -22.78 -8.09
CA GLU A 54 0.01 -23.18 -9.51
C GLU A 54 -1.16 -22.56 -10.28
N ARG A 55 -2.33 -22.43 -9.65
CA ARG A 55 -3.48 -21.72 -10.23
C ARG A 55 -3.24 -20.22 -10.29
N ALA A 56 -2.70 -19.64 -9.22
CA ALA A 56 -2.38 -18.22 -9.17
C ALA A 56 -1.37 -17.86 -10.28
N GLU A 57 -0.29 -18.63 -10.44
CA GLU A 57 0.71 -18.42 -11.49
C GLU A 57 0.11 -18.42 -12.91
N ARG A 58 -0.91 -19.25 -13.16
CA ARG A 58 -1.62 -19.28 -14.44
C ARG A 58 -2.48 -18.05 -14.71
N HIS A 59 -2.91 -17.35 -13.66
CA HIS A 59 -3.80 -16.18 -13.76
C HIS A 59 -3.10 -14.85 -13.47
N ILE A 60 -1.85 -14.88 -13.00
CA ILE A 60 -1.06 -13.66 -12.77
C ILE A 60 -0.46 -13.20 -14.10
N PRO A 61 -0.64 -11.93 -14.49
CA PRO A 61 0.03 -11.37 -15.66
C PRO A 61 1.55 -11.42 -15.46
N SER A 62 2.30 -11.86 -16.48
CA SER A 62 3.76 -11.94 -16.41
C SER A 62 4.35 -10.56 -16.05
N SER A 63 4.85 -10.40 -14.83
CA SER A 63 5.53 -9.17 -14.42
C SER A 63 6.88 -9.11 -15.15
N ARG A 64 6.93 -8.33 -16.23
CA ARG A 64 8.14 -8.19 -17.06
C ARG A 64 9.27 -7.41 -16.39
N GLN A 65 9.08 -6.90 -15.17
CA GLN A 65 10.01 -5.97 -14.56
C GLN A 65 10.46 -6.46 -13.19
N ARG A 66 11.72 -6.90 -13.14
CA ARG A 66 12.45 -7.01 -11.87
C ARG A 66 12.60 -5.60 -11.32
N VAL A 67 11.97 -5.32 -10.17
CA VAL A 67 12.16 -4.07 -9.43
C VAL A 67 13.62 -4.02 -8.99
N VAL A 68 14.44 -3.26 -9.71
CA VAL A 68 15.81 -2.96 -9.30
C VAL A 68 15.72 -1.80 -8.33
N LEU A 69 15.88 -2.09 -7.04
CA LEU A 69 16.05 -1.06 -6.02
C LEU A 69 17.31 -0.25 -6.37
N PRO A 70 17.24 1.10 -6.40
CA PRO A 70 18.43 1.92 -6.57
C PRO A 70 19.42 1.56 -5.46
N ALA A 71 20.54 0.93 -5.83
CA ALA A 71 21.64 0.75 -4.90
C ALA A 71 22.05 2.15 -4.43
N GLU A 72 22.12 2.34 -3.11
CA GLU A 72 22.64 3.57 -2.51
C GLU A 72 24.04 3.80 -3.06
N GLN A 73 24.17 4.71 -4.03
CA GLN A 73 25.47 5.03 -4.60
C GLN A 73 26.31 5.67 -3.48
N PRO A 74 27.49 5.11 -3.14
CA PRO A 74 28.35 5.75 -2.16
C PRO A 74 28.74 7.12 -2.71
N ALA A 75 28.32 8.18 -2.01
CA ALA A 75 28.58 9.56 -2.41
C ALA A 75 30.07 9.73 -2.72
N SER A 76 30.38 9.87 -4.01
CA SER A 76 31.75 9.97 -4.50
C SER A 76 32.45 11.14 -3.79
N ALA A 77 33.72 10.96 -3.44
CA ALA A 77 34.52 11.99 -2.78
C ALA A 77 34.53 13.33 -3.56
N MET A 78 34.34 13.24 -4.88
CA MET A 78 34.23 14.38 -5.79
C MET A 78 32.94 15.21 -5.57
N GLY A 79 31.81 14.57 -5.25
CA GLY A 79 30.56 15.27 -4.90
C GLY A 79 30.66 16.06 -3.59
N ARG A 80 31.52 15.63 -2.65
CA ARG A 80 31.78 16.36 -1.40
C ARG A 80 32.58 17.64 -1.63
N LEU A 81 33.57 17.62 -2.52
CA LEU A 81 34.39 18.80 -2.87
C LEU A 81 33.59 19.87 -3.62
N VAL A 82 32.75 19.46 -4.58
CA VAL A 82 31.86 20.38 -5.33
C VAL A 82 30.85 21.06 -4.40
N ARG A 83 30.35 20.36 -3.37
CA ARG A 83 29.42 20.93 -2.40
C ARG A 83 30.05 22.00 -1.51
N TRP A 84 31.35 21.87 -1.20
CA TRP A 84 32.09 22.87 -0.43
C TRP A 84 32.42 24.12 -1.26
N SER A 85 32.74 23.97 -2.55
CA SER A 85 32.99 25.12 -3.42
C SER A 85 31.71 25.90 -3.76
N LEU A 86 30.57 25.21 -3.92
CA LEU A 86 29.28 25.88 -4.14
C LEU A 86 28.82 26.67 -2.91
N GLY A 87 28.99 26.11 -1.70
CA GLY A 87 28.63 26.80 -0.46
C GLY A 87 29.38 28.12 -0.27
N GLY A 88 30.67 28.16 -0.61
CA GLY A 88 31.47 29.39 -0.56
C GLY A 88 31.04 30.43 -1.60
N ALA A 89 30.76 30.01 -2.84
CA ALA A 89 30.32 30.92 -3.90
C ALA A 89 28.94 31.53 -3.61
N VAL A 90 28.01 30.74 -3.08
CA VAL A 90 26.67 31.23 -2.69
C VAL A 90 26.75 32.21 -1.52
N ALA A 91 27.59 31.95 -0.52
CA ALA A 91 27.77 32.86 0.62
C ALA A 91 28.38 34.21 0.19
N ILE A 92 29.33 34.20 -0.75
CA ILE A 92 29.90 35.45 -1.29
C ILE A 92 28.85 36.21 -2.11
N ALA A 93 28.08 35.52 -2.96
CA ALA A 93 27.04 36.14 -3.76
C ALA A 93 25.94 36.79 -2.91
N THR A 94 25.50 36.14 -1.82
CA THR A 94 24.50 36.73 -0.91
C THR A 94 25.02 37.95 -0.18
N VAL A 95 26.28 37.93 0.29
CA VAL A 95 26.91 39.11 0.91
C VAL A 95 26.99 40.26 -0.09
N VAL A 96 27.38 40.00 -1.34
CA VAL A 96 27.44 41.05 -2.38
C VAL A 96 26.05 41.62 -2.66
N ILE A 97 25.00 40.79 -2.77
CA ILE A 97 23.63 41.24 -2.97
C ILE A 97 23.15 42.11 -1.80
N VAL A 98 23.37 41.68 -0.55
CA VAL A 98 22.98 42.43 0.64
C VAL A 98 23.72 43.76 0.75
N VAL A 99 25.03 43.77 0.47
CA VAL A 99 25.83 45.01 0.46
C VAL A 99 25.33 45.96 -0.62
N VAL A 100 25.07 45.49 -1.83
CA VAL A 100 24.54 46.34 -2.92
C VAL A 100 23.16 46.90 -2.59
N PHE A 101 22.30 46.09 -1.97
CA PHE A 101 20.95 46.50 -1.55
C PHE A 101 20.99 47.54 -0.41
N LEU A 102 21.85 47.34 0.59
CA LEU A 102 22.03 48.28 1.72
C LEU A 102 22.69 49.59 1.30
N LEU A 103 23.58 49.57 0.29
CA LEU A 103 24.23 50.77 -0.23
C LEU A 103 23.33 51.58 -1.19
N GLY A 104 22.07 51.17 -1.38
CA GLY A 104 21.06 51.94 -2.10
C GLY A 104 21.40 52.24 -3.56
N ARG A 105 22.30 51.46 -4.17
CA ARG A 105 22.63 51.64 -5.60
C ARG A 105 21.55 50.98 -6.45
N PRO A 106 20.90 51.71 -7.37
CA PRO A 106 19.95 51.09 -8.28
C PRO A 106 20.69 50.10 -9.17
N PHE A 107 20.29 48.82 -9.06
CA PHE A 107 20.70 47.79 -10.00
C PHE A 107 20.12 48.16 -11.38
N PRO A 108 20.91 48.22 -12.47
CA PRO A 108 20.42 48.54 -13.81
C PRO A 108 19.61 47.41 -14.48
N GLY A 109 18.90 46.60 -13.67
CA GLY A 109 18.07 45.48 -14.09
C GLY A 109 17.18 45.01 -12.95
N GLY A 110 16.62 45.97 -12.20
CA GLY A 110 15.84 45.73 -10.99
C GLY A 110 14.73 44.70 -11.19
N LEU A 111 14.46 43.93 -10.12
CA LEU A 111 13.31 43.04 -9.97
C LEU A 111 12.00 43.85 -9.91
N GLN A 112 11.68 44.53 -11.00
CA GLN A 112 10.33 44.99 -11.30
C GLN A 112 9.57 43.80 -11.87
N GLY A 113 8.61 43.27 -11.12
CA GLY A 113 7.68 42.28 -11.64
C GLY A 113 7.46 41.07 -10.74
N VAL A 114 7.08 41.28 -9.48
CA VAL A 114 6.07 40.36 -8.92
C VAL A 114 4.73 40.99 -9.28
N ASP A 115 4.27 40.63 -10.47
CA ASP A 115 3.04 41.14 -11.07
C ASP A 115 1.85 40.52 -10.32
N GLY A 116 1.17 41.31 -9.48
CA GLY A 116 0.00 40.86 -8.70
C GLY A 116 -1.19 40.38 -9.55
N SER A 117 -1.11 40.55 -10.87
CA SER A 117 -2.05 40.04 -11.86
C SER A 117 -1.99 38.51 -12.00
N ASN A 118 -0.82 37.87 -11.80
CA ASN A 118 -0.71 36.41 -11.86
C ASN A 118 -1.37 35.72 -10.66
N LEU A 119 -1.29 36.33 -9.47
CA LEU A 119 -1.93 35.82 -8.25
C LEU A 119 -3.47 35.83 -8.36
N ALA A 120 -4.04 36.81 -9.08
CA ALA A 120 -5.48 36.91 -9.30
C ALA A 120 -6.00 35.86 -10.31
N HIS A 121 -5.16 35.43 -11.26
CA HIS A 121 -5.50 34.37 -12.20
C HIS A 121 -5.38 32.97 -11.56
N GLU A 122 -4.37 32.77 -10.71
CA GLU A 122 -4.15 31.53 -9.96
C GLU A 122 -5.28 31.27 -8.96
N THR A 123 -5.72 32.29 -8.22
CA THR A 123 -6.85 32.17 -7.29
C THR A 123 -8.19 31.87 -7.98
N ALA A 124 -8.41 32.39 -9.20
CA ALA A 124 -9.61 32.07 -9.96
C ALA A 124 -9.63 30.61 -10.47
N GLN A 125 -8.47 30.00 -10.72
CA GLN A 125 -8.40 28.56 -11.05
C GLN A 125 -8.61 27.69 -9.82
N ASP A 126 -8.08 28.09 -8.67
CA ASP A 126 -8.26 27.37 -7.40
C ASP A 126 -9.74 27.34 -6.96
N GLU A 127 -10.51 28.41 -7.18
CA GLU A 127 -11.94 28.43 -6.88
C GLU A 127 -12.74 27.37 -7.66
N VAL A 128 -12.35 27.07 -8.90
CA VAL A 128 -13.02 26.04 -9.73
C VAL A 128 -12.73 24.65 -9.20
N LEU A 129 -11.48 24.37 -8.81
CA LEU A 129 -11.09 23.07 -8.24
C LEU A 129 -11.72 22.83 -6.86
N LEU A 130 -11.84 23.88 -6.05
CA LEU A 130 -12.50 23.82 -4.74
C LEU A 130 -14.03 23.66 -4.85
N ALA A 131 -14.64 24.11 -5.96
CA ALA A 131 -16.06 23.93 -6.18
C ALA A 131 -16.45 22.45 -6.39
N GLU A 132 -15.60 21.66 -7.06
CA GLU A 132 -15.81 20.21 -7.22
C GLU A 132 -15.73 19.47 -5.88
N VAL A 133 -14.73 19.80 -5.06
CA VAL A 133 -14.59 19.23 -3.70
C VAL A 133 -15.78 19.59 -2.81
N ARG A 134 -16.31 20.81 -2.91
CA ARG A 134 -17.49 21.25 -2.16
C ARG A 134 -18.80 20.64 -2.68
N ALA A 135 -18.88 20.27 -3.96
CA ALA A 135 -20.01 19.52 -4.49
C ALA A 135 -20.08 18.10 -3.87
N LEU A 136 -18.93 17.46 -3.68
CA LEU A 136 -18.79 16.15 -3.03
C LEU A 136 -19.13 16.16 -1.53
N GLU A 137 -19.14 17.33 -0.88
CA GLU A 137 -19.57 17.49 0.52
C GLU A 137 -21.10 17.35 0.67
N ASN A 138 -21.86 17.81 -0.32
CA ASN A 138 -23.32 17.81 -0.29
C ASN A 138 -23.92 16.54 -0.92
N ASP A 139 -23.25 15.98 -1.94
CA ASP A 139 -23.58 14.68 -2.52
C ASP A 139 -22.29 13.89 -2.77
N PRO A 140 -21.97 12.90 -1.91
CA PRO A 140 -20.73 12.14 -2.02
C PRO A 140 -20.72 11.20 -3.22
N LEU A 141 -21.85 11.02 -3.93
CA LEU A 141 -21.94 10.16 -5.08
C LEU A 141 -21.74 10.98 -6.37
N PRO A 142 -20.69 10.72 -7.17
CA PRO A 142 -20.55 11.37 -8.47
C PRO A 142 -21.77 11.05 -9.34
N ALA A 143 -22.25 12.03 -10.11
CA ALA A 143 -23.47 11.91 -10.93
C ALA A 143 -23.48 10.70 -11.89
N ALA A 144 -22.33 10.16 -12.26
CA ALA A 144 -22.23 8.94 -13.06
C ALA A 144 -22.74 7.67 -12.33
N TYR A 145 -22.87 7.71 -11.01
CA TYR A 145 -23.30 6.58 -10.17
C TYR A 145 -24.73 6.73 -9.65
N SER A 146 -25.40 7.86 -9.88
CA SER A 146 -26.79 8.08 -9.44
C SER A 146 -27.78 7.16 -10.16
N GLU A 147 -27.48 6.76 -11.39
CA GLU A 147 -28.28 5.82 -12.19
C GLU A 147 -28.15 4.35 -11.72
N ILE A 148 -27.19 4.05 -10.84
CA ILE A 148 -26.92 2.70 -10.32
C ILE A 148 -27.59 2.52 -8.95
N ILE A 149 -28.12 3.59 -8.36
CA ILE A 149 -28.86 3.52 -7.10
C ILE A 149 -30.22 2.86 -7.38
N PRO A 150 -30.58 1.77 -6.68
CA PRO A 150 -31.93 1.24 -6.77
C PRO A 150 -32.93 2.31 -6.34
N ASP A 151 -34.04 2.43 -7.06
CA ASP A 151 -35.15 3.33 -6.76
C ASP A 151 -35.43 3.32 -5.23
N PRO A 152 -35.65 4.46 -4.55
CA PRO A 152 -35.85 4.49 -3.10
C PRO A 152 -37.10 3.71 -2.62
N ASP A 153 -37.96 3.28 -3.55
CA ASP A 153 -39.09 2.39 -3.31
C ASP A 153 -38.73 0.89 -3.37
N VAL A 154 -37.49 0.54 -3.71
CA VAL A 154 -36.99 -0.83 -3.67
C VAL A 154 -36.61 -1.15 -2.23
N SER A 155 -37.47 -1.89 -1.54
CA SER A 155 -37.19 -2.39 -0.19
C SER A 155 -36.01 -3.36 -0.24
N LEU A 156 -34.88 -2.95 0.34
CA LEU A 156 -33.73 -3.82 0.60
C LEU A 156 -34.04 -4.65 1.83
N ASP A 157 -34.80 -5.72 1.64
CA ASP A 157 -35.22 -6.65 2.70
C ASP A 157 -34.15 -7.70 3.01
N GLU A 158 -34.39 -8.46 4.08
CA GLU A 158 -33.50 -9.53 4.54
C GLU A 158 -33.24 -10.58 3.43
N ASP A 159 -34.25 -10.84 2.59
CA ASP A 159 -34.18 -11.78 1.46
C ASP A 159 -33.20 -11.27 0.38
N PHE A 160 -33.17 -9.96 0.10
CA PHE A 160 -32.18 -9.36 -0.81
C PHE A 160 -30.76 -9.48 -0.27
N PHE A 161 -30.57 -9.28 1.04
CA PHE A 161 -29.25 -9.46 1.66
C PHE A 161 -28.81 -10.93 1.69
N GLU A 162 -29.74 -11.87 1.88
CA GLU A 162 -29.47 -13.31 1.78
C GLU A 162 -29.08 -13.73 0.34
N PHE A 163 -29.64 -13.09 -0.68
CA PHE A 163 -29.23 -13.29 -2.07
C PHE A 163 -27.79 -12.80 -2.35
N LEU A 164 -27.42 -11.63 -1.84
CA LEU A 164 -26.08 -11.06 -2.03
C LEU A 164 -25.00 -11.78 -1.21
N ILE A 165 -25.35 -12.17 0.02
CA ILE A 165 -24.45 -12.84 0.95
C ILE A 165 -25.18 -14.09 1.46
N PRO A 166 -25.15 -15.20 0.70
CA PRO A 166 -25.77 -16.45 1.12
C PRO A 166 -25.00 -17.02 2.31
N LEU A 167 -25.36 -16.60 3.52
CA LEU A 167 -24.96 -17.22 4.77
C LEU A 167 -25.84 -18.44 4.95
N GLY A 168 -25.51 -19.53 4.26
CA GLY A 168 -26.28 -20.76 4.30
C GLY A 168 -26.54 -21.21 5.74
N SER A 169 -27.77 -21.00 6.22
CA SER A 169 -28.25 -21.57 7.48
C SER A 169 -28.65 -23.04 7.34
N ASN A 170 -28.43 -23.66 6.16
CA ASN A 170 -28.67 -25.08 5.89
C ASN A 170 -27.49 -25.74 5.14
N GLY A 171 -26.28 -25.56 5.67
CA GLY A 171 -25.06 -26.20 5.17
C GLY A 171 -24.92 -27.71 5.44
N ASP A 172 -25.96 -28.39 5.94
CA ASP A 172 -25.86 -29.78 6.45
C ASP A 172 -26.74 -30.82 5.73
N GLU A 173 -27.64 -30.44 4.80
CA GLU A 173 -28.51 -31.42 4.10
C GLU A 173 -28.12 -31.72 2.65
N ALA A 174 -27.15 -31.02 2.06
CA ALA A 174 -26.75 -31.25 0.66
C ALA A 174 -25.72 -32.39 0.46
N LEU A 175 -25.56 -33.31 1.43
CA LEU A 175 -24.69 -34.49 1.34
C LEU A 175 -25.44 -35.77 1.70
N LYS A 176 -26.56 -36.04 1.03
CA LYS A 176 -27.15 -37.38 0.99
C LYS A 176 -28.06 -37.61 -0.21
N THR A 177 -27.47 -37.70 -1.40
CA THR A 177 -27.92 -38.61 -2.48
C THR A 177 -26.75 -38.85 -3.43
#